data_AF-A0A4Q1SY83-F1
#
_entry.id   AF-A0A4Q1SY83-F1
#
_cell.length_a   1.000
_cell.length_b   1.000
_cell.length_c   1.000
_cell.angle_alpha   90.00
_cell.angle_beta   90.00
_cell.angle_gamma   90.00
#
_symmetry.space_group_name_H-M   'P 1'
#
loop_
_entity.id
_entity.type
_entity.pdbx_description
1 polymer ?
#
loop_
_entity_poly.entity_id
_entity_poly.type
_entity_poly.pdbx_seq_one_letter_code
_entity_poly.pdbx_strand_id
1 'polypeptide(L)'
;MKFTYRKYQKRAKLVGLAGGEVLWLLNEHDEWIHDVYEESDIHHGVIYSLHQSFHPKSTSITGYFKDTDTGCWIKVEKGAAALKATVGWMESLEELIQADSLERG
;
A
#
# COMPACT_ATOMS: atom_id res chain seq x y z
N MET A 1 16.86 -4.48 22.07
CA MET A 1 15.64 -5.31 21.93
C MET A 1 15.50 -5.64 20.44
N LYS A 2 15.61 -6.90 20.01
CA LYS A 2 15.43 -7.28 18.59
C LYS A 2 13.95 -7.45 18.31
N PHE A 3 13.31 -6.47 17.68
CA PHE A 3 11.94 -6.62 17.19
C PHE A 3 11.96 -7.62 16.03
N THR A 4 11.28 -8.76 16.20
CA THR A 4 11.07 -9.71 15.10
C THR A 4 9.72 -9.39 14.49
N TYR A 5 9.71 -8.71 13.34
CA TYR A 5 8.49 -8.38 12.63
C TYR A 5 7.90 -9.63 11.98
N ARG A 6 6.61 -9.91 12.20
CA ARG A 6 5.89 -10.90 11.40
C ARG A 6 5.30 -10.19 10.20
N LYS A 7 5.87 -10.46 9.03
CA LYS A 7 5.46 -9.85 7.77
C LYS A 7 4.26 -10.61 7.19
N TYR A 8 3.09 -9.99 7.22
CA TYR A 8 1.91 -10.46 6.49
C TYR A 8 1.82 -9.72 5.16
N GLN A 9 1.58 -10.44 4.07
CA GLN A 9 1.57 -9.85 2.73
C GLN A 9 0.52 -10.48 1.83
N LYS A 10 0.04 -9.70 0.85
CA LYS A 10 -0.77 -10.22 -0.26
C LYS A 10 -0.61 -9.34 -1.50
N ARG A 11 -0.89 -9.92 -2.67
CA ARG A 11 -1.10 -9.13 -3.88
C ARG A 11 -2.41 -8.36 -3.80
N ALA A 12 -2.39 -7.14 -4.30
CA ALA A 12 -3.49 -6.19 -4.26
C ALA A 12 -3.30 -5.15 -5.35
N LYS A 13 -4.29 -4.27 -5.50
CA LYS A 13 -4.15 -3.05 -6.29
C LYS A 13 -4.57 -1.84 -5.46
N LEU A 14 -3.93 -0.71 -5.72
CA LEU A 14 -4.40 0.60 -5.30
C LEU A 14 -5.11 1.22 -6.50
N VAL A 15 -6.32 1.74 -6.30
CA VAL A 15 -7.08 2.41 -7.35
C VAL A 15 -7.58 3.76 -6.87
N GLY A 16 -7.61 4.73 -7.76
CA GLY A 16 -8.25 6.01 -7.49
C GLY A 16 -8.82 6.59 -8.76
N LEU A 17 -9.50 7.73 -8.63
CA LEU A 17 -9.86 8.53 -9.78
C LEU A 17 -8.60 9.13 -10.40
N ALA A 18 -8.57 9.23 -11.72
CA ALA A 18 -7.51 9.90 -12.46
C ALA A 18 -7.33 11.33 -11.94
N GLY A 19 -6.14 11.67 -11.43
CA GLY A 19 -5.85 12.98 -10.84
C GLY A 19 -6.49 13.23 -9.46
N GLY A 20 -7.09 12.20 -8.84
CA GLY A 20 -7.57 12.24 -7.47
C GLY A 20 -6.43 12.26 -6.45
N GLU A 21 -6.73 12.66 -5.21
CA GLU A 21 -5.70 12.73 -4.14
C GLU A 21 -5.57 11.44 -3.32
N VAL A 22 -6.46 10.46 -3.52
CA VAL A 22 -6.57 9.26 -2.68
C VAL A 22 -6.69 8.01 -3.55
N LEU A 23 -5.90 7.00 -3.19
CA LEU A 23 -6.00 5.64 -3.71
C LEU A 23 -6.58 4.70 -2.65
N TRP A 24 -7.40 3.75 -3.06
CA TRP A 24 -8.06 2.75 -2.23
C TRP A 24 -7.50 1.36 -2.53
N LEU A 25 -7.29 0.58 -1.48
CA LEU A 25 -6.81 -0.80 -1.58
C LEU A 25 -7.94 -1.73 -1.95
N LEU A 26 -7.78 -2.46 -3.06
CA LEU A 26 -8.64 -3.56 -3.45
C LEU A 26 -7.87 -4.87 -3.56
N ASN A 27 -8.61 -5.98 -3.54
CA ASN A 27 -8.05 -7.26 -3.92
C ASN A 27 -7.69 -7.25 -5.41
N GLU A 28 -6.66 -8.01 -5.78
CA GLU A 28 -6.09 -8.06 -7.14
C GLU A 28 -7.14 -8.30 -8.24
N HIS A 29 -8.17 -9.08 -7.94
CA HIS A 29 -9.21 -9.49 -8.89
C HIS A 29 -10.56 -8.80 -8.67
N ASP A 30 -10.68 -7.88 -7.72
CA ASP A 30 -11.93 -7.13 -7.53
C ASP A 30 -12.02 -6.02 -8.58
N GLU A 31 -13.21 -5.84 -9.15
CA GLU A 31 -13.48 -4.77 -10.12
C GLU A 31 -13.67 -3.42 -9.41
N TRP A 32 -13.26 -2.34 -10.08
CA TRP A 32 -13.57 -0.99 -9.67
C TRP A 32 -14.52 -0.36 -10.68
N ILE A 33 -15.62 0.22 -10.20
CA ILE A 33 -16.71 0.70 -11.07
C ILE A 33 -16.26 1.78 -12.07
N HIS A 34 -15.18 2.51 -11.75
CA HIS A 34 -14.62 3.53 -12.64
C HIS A 34 -13.60 2.99 -13.65
N ASP A 35 -13.20 1.71 -13.57
CA ASP A 35 -12.34 1.09 -14.59
C ASP A 35 -13.05 1.08 -15.96
N VAL A 36 -14.39 0.99 -15.94
CA VAL A 36 -15.26 1.02 -17.13
C VAL A 36 -15.25 2.38 -17.83
N TYR A 37 -14.91 3.45 -17.12
CA TYR A 37 -14.94 4.82 -17.64
C TYR A 37 -13.55 5.33 -18.03
N GLU A 38 -12.50 4.52 -17.94
CA GLU A 38 -11.09 4.91 -18.19
C GLU A 38 -10.60 6.11 -17.34
N GLU A 39 -11.33 6.47 -16.30
CA GLU A 39 -11.04 7.59 -15.39
C GLU A 39 -10.34 7.11 -14.11
N SER A 40 -9.58 6.02 -14.17
CA SER A 40 -8.96 5.40 -12.99
C SER A 40 -7.45 5.29 -13.10
N ASP A 41 -6.77 5.71 -12.03
CA ASP A 41 -5.36 5.42 -11.81
C ASP A 41 -5.25 4.09 -11.05
N ILE A 42 -4.63 3.09 -11.65
CA ILE A 42 -4.51 1.73 -11.08
C ILE A 42 -3.03 1.37 -10.92
N HIS A 43 -2.68 0.97 -9.71
CA HIS A 43 -1.34 0.56 -9.30
C HIS A 43 -1.38 -0.88 -8.81
N HIS A 44 -0.66 -1.78 -9.48
CA HIS A 44 -0.58 -3.19 -9.09
C HIS A 44 0.61 -3.45 -8.17
N GLY A 45 0.42 -4.26 -7.13
CA GLY A 45 1.48 -4.40 -6.13
C GLY A 45 1.23 -5.42 -5.03
N VAL A 46 2.06 -5.30 -4.01
CA VAL A 46 2.00 -6.13 -2.80
C VAL A 46 1.85 -5.23 -1.60
N ILE A 47 0.79 -5.45 -0.81
CA ILE A 47 0.60 -4.80 0.49
C ILE A 47 1.24 -5.65 1.59
N TYR A 48 1.99 -4.99 2.47
CA TYR A 48 2.66 -5.59 3.61
C TYR A 48 2.17 -4.96 4.91
N SER A 49 1.82 -5.78 5.90
CA SER A 49 1.58 -5.32 7.28
C SER A 49 2.57 -5.97 8.22
N LEU A 50 3.13 -5.15 9.12
CA LEU A 50 4.23 -5.54 10.02
C LEU A 50 3.77 -6.05 11.36
N HIS A 51 2.62 -5.55 11.83
CA HIS A 51 2.13 -5.77 13.18
C HIS A 51 0.77 -6.46 13.21
N GLN A 52 0.04 -6.43 12.10
CA GLN A 52 -1.34 -6.92 12.05
C GLN A 52 -1.49 -7.99 10.98
N SER A 53 -1.94 -9.17 11.40
CA SER A 53 -2.45 -10.16 10.46
C SER A 53 -3.76 -9.67 9.85
N PHE A 54 -4.02 -10.05 8.61
CA PHE A 54 -5.26 -9.72 7.95
C PHE A 54 -5.80 -10.92 7.18
N HIS A 55 -7.12 -10.97 7.01
CA HIS A 55 -7.76 -11.95 6.16
C HIS A 55 -7.34 -11.72 4.70
N PRO A 56 -7.13 -12.76 3.86
CA PRO A 56 -6.70 -12.59 2.47
C PRO A 56 -7.57 -11.64 1.63
N LYS A 57 -8.87 -11.57 1.92
CA LYS A 57 -9.84 -10.68 1.25
C LYS A 57 -10.00 -9.29 1.88
N SER A 58 -9.29 -8.99 2.97
CA SER A 58 -9.44 -7.70 3.68
C SER A 58 -8.91 -6.54 2.84
N THR A 59 -9.70 -5.49 2.66
CA THR A 59 -9.26 -4.24 2.01
C THR A 59 -8.89 -3.16 3.02
N SER A 60 -9.37 -3.27 4.27
CA SER A 60 -9.01 -2.37 5.36
C SER A 60 -7.69 -2.81 6.02
N ILE A 61 -6.56 -2.55 5.34
CA ILE A 61 -5.22 -2.89 5.82
C ILE A 61 -4.41 -1.61 6.08
N THR A 62 -3.71 -1.55 7.21
CA THR A 62 -2.66 -0.54 7.45
C THR A 62 -1.30 -1.18 7.25
N GLY A 63 -0.46 -0.55 6.42
CA GLY A 63 0.81 -1.10 6.00
C GLY A 63 1.51 -0.30 4.90
N TYR A 64 2.38 -0.97 4.17
CA TYR A 64 3.14 -0.39 3.06
C TYR A 64 2.88 -1.20 1.79
N PHE A 65 2.51 -0.52 0.74
CA PHE A 65 2.27 -1.08 -0.58
C PHE A 65 3.50 -0.86 -1.45
N LYS A 66 4.03 -1.93 -2.04
CA LYS A 66 5.08 -1.85 -3.06
C LYS A 66 4.43 -1.96 -4.43
N ASP A 67 4.49 -0.88 -5.18
CA ASP A 67 4.05 -0.83 -6.58
C ASP A 67 4.99 -1.70 -7.44
N THR A 68 4.42 -2.46 -8.37
CA THR A 68 5.18 -3.44 -9.18
C THR A 68 5.89 -2.78 -10.35
N ASP A 69 5.26 -1.78 -10.95
CA ASP A 69 5.71 -1.16 -12.20
C ASP A 69 6.81 -0.14 -11.94
N THR A 70 6.60 0.69 -10.93
CA THR A 70 7.60 1.61 -10.43
C THR A 70 8.53 0.87 -9.48
N GLY A 71 8.03 0.23 -8.42
CA GLY A 71 8.87 -0.23 -7.30
C GLY A 71 8.84 0.74 -6.12
N CYS A 72 8.12 1.85 -6.24
CA CYS A 72 7.87 2.81 -5.18
C CYS A 72 7.11 2.19 -4.01
N TRP A 73 7.39 2.70 -2.82
CA TRP A 73 6.63 2.35 -1.62
C TRP A 73 5.59 3.43 -1.30
N ILE A 74 4.39 2.98 -0.94
CA ILE A 74 3.25 3.84 -0.63
C ILE A 74 2.71 3.44 0.74
N LYS A 75 2.55 4.41 1.64
CA LYS A 75 1.93 4.16 2.94
C LYS A 75 0.42 4.03 2.77
N VAL A 76 -0.14 2.95 3.32
CA VAL A 76 -1.58 2.68 3.32
C VAL A 76 -2.08 2.68 4.76
N GLU A 77 -3.10 3.47 5.04
CA GLU A 77 -3.75 3.55 6.34
C GLU A 77 -5.22 3.17 6.20
N LYS A 78 -5.63 2.09 6.90
CA LYS A 78 -7.01 1.57 6.88
C LYS A 78 -7.56 1.33 5.46
N GLY A 79 -6.69 0.94 4.53
CA GLY A 79 -7.05 0.70 3.13
C GLY A 79 -7.03 1.93 2.23
N ALA A 80 -6.64 3.10 2.71
CA ALA A 80 -6.49 4.32 1.92
C ALA A 80 -5.02 4.77 1.87
N ALA A 81 -4.57 5.27 0.72
CA ALA A 81 -3.29 5.93 0.56
C ALA A 81 -3.51 7.32 -0.01
N ALA A 82 -2.97 8.34 0.65
CA ALA A 82 -2.89 9.66 0.04
C ALA A 82 -1.80 9.64 -1.04
N LEU A 83 -2.06 10.23 -2.21
CA LEU A 83 -1.11 10.24 -3.32
C LEU A 83 0.20 10.96 -2.95
N LYS A 84 0.10 11.95 -2.05
CA LYS A 84 1.22 12.68 -1.44
C LYS A 84 2.01 11.87 -0.41
N ALA A 85 1.51 10.71 0.02
CA ALA A 85 2.16 9.83 1.00
C ALA A 85 3.01 8.72 0.34
N THR A 86 3.47 8.96 -0.89
CA THR A 86 4.52 8.17 -1.51
C THR A 86 5.79 8.30 -0.67
N VAL A 87 6.30 7.17 -0.17
CA VAL A 87 7.49 7.15 0.70
C VAL A 87 8.79 7.10 -0.14
N GLY A 88 8.68 7.32 -1.45
CA GLY A 88 9.79 7.31 -2.38
C GLY A 88 10.30 5.90 -2.71
N TRP A 89 11.47 5.89 -3.35
CA TRP A 89 12.19 4.68 -3.71
C TRP A 89 13.04 4.25 -2.53
N MET A 90 12.72 3.10 -1.95
CA MET A 90 13.53 2.48 -0.89
C MET A 90 13.82 1.04 -1.29
N GLU A 91 15.07 0.62 -1.10
CA GLU A 91 15.56 -0.69 -1.53
C GLU A 91 14.90 -1.81 -0.72
N SER A 92 14.47 -1.51 0.52
CA SER A 92 13.88 -2.50 1.41
C SER A 92 12.75 -1.96 2.31
N LEU A 93 11.91 -2.88 2.80
CA LEU A 93 10.86 -2.56 3.77
C LEU A 93 11.47 -2.15 5.12
N GLU A 94 12.64 -2.68 5.44
CA GLU A 94 13.42 -2.42 6.63
C GLU A 94 13.93 -0.97 6.69
N GLU A 95 14.43 -0.43 5.58
CA GLU A 95 14.81 1.00 5.46
C GLU A 95 13.61 1.91 5.72
N LEU A 96 12.46 1.53 5.19
CA LEU A 96 11.24 2.28 5.34
C LEU A 96 10.73 2.30 6.79
N ILE A 97 10.86 1.18 7.48
CA ILE A 97 10.55 1.08 8.91
C ILE A 97 11.49 1.96 9.74
N GLN A 98 12.78 2.00 9.41
CA GLN A 98 13.74 2.85 10.11
C GLN A 98 13.37 4.33 9.95
N ALA A 99 13.02 4.76 8.73
CA ALA A 99 12.57 6.13 8.47
C ALA A 99 11.30 6.49 9.26
N ASP A 100 10.25 5.66 9.23
CA ASP A 100 9.00 5.92 9.98
C ASP A 100 9.22 5.94 11.50
N SER A 101 10.14 5.12 11.99
CA SER A 101 10.50 5.07 13.42
C SER A 101 11.26 6.34 13.87
N LEU A 102 12.06 6.94 12.98
CA LEU A 102 12.81 8.17 13.24
C LEU A 102 11.91 9.41 13.25
N GLU A 103 10.82 9.43 12.46
CA GLU A 103 9.86 10.55 12.47
C GLU A 103 8.92 10.56 13.69
N ARG A 104 8.83 9.44 14.41
CA ARG A 104 7.97 9.27 15.61
C ARG A 104 8.71 9.46 16.94
N GLY A 105 10.02 9.69 16.92
CA GLY A 105 10.87 9.90 18.10
C GLY A 105 11.26 11.36 18.27
#